data_AF-A0A419SZ46-F1
#
_entry.id   AF-A0A419SZ46-F1
#
_cell.length_a   1.000
_cell.length_b   1.000
_cell.length_c   1.000
_cell.angle_alpha   90.00
_cell.angle_beta   90.00
_cell.angle_gamma   90.00
#
_symmetry.space_group_name_H-M   'P 1'
#
loop_
_entity.id
_entity.type
_entity.pdbx_description
1 polymer ?
#
loop_
_entity_poly.entity_id
_entity_poly.type
_entity_poly.pdbx_seq_one_letter_code
_entity_poly.pdbx_strand_id
1 'polypeptide(L)'
;MDSYRGRYPYRRNHIHEYEGATTFNDGHIHRYKGYTGRPIPTGAGHVHYYRGYTTLNDRHRHEYYGYTSVPIPVPGGHIHYINGRTTYVDGHIHRYEDRVSQQIYR
;
A
#
# COMPACT_ATOMS: atom_id res chain seq x y z
N MET A 1 -33.34 14.98 -14.39
CA MET A 1 -31.99 15.58 -14.48
C MET A 1 -31.04 14.60 -13.82
N ASP A 2 -30.51 13.69 -14.63
CA ASP A 2 -29.83 12.47 -14.18
C ASP A 2 -28.61 12.29 -15.08
N SER A 3 -27.45 12.82 -14.67
CA SER A 3 -26.23 12.79 -15.49
C SER A 3 -24.94 13.02 -14.69
N TYR A 4 -24.75 12.33 -13.56
CA TYR A 4 -23.45 12.25 -12.85
C TYR A 4 -23.12 10.85 -12.32
N ARG A 5 -23.62 9.79 -12.96
CA ARG A 5 -23.17 8.40 -12.70
C ARG A 5 -22.15 7.97 -13.74
N GLY A 6 -20.92 8.48 -13.63
CA GLY A 6 -19.82 8.21 -14.55
C GLY A 6 -18.53 7.79 -13.85
N ARG A 7 -18.15 6.52 -14.03
CA ARG A 7 -16.77 6.06 -14.27
C ARG A 7 -15.74 5.83 -13.16
N TYR A 8 -16.13 5.69 -11.89
CA TYR A 8 -15.29 4.93 -10.95
C TYR A 8 -16.12 3.89 -10.20
N PRO A 9 -15.87 2.59 -10.41
CA PRO A 9 -16.60 1.58 -9.70
C PRO A 9 -16.22 1.61 -8.21
N TYR A 10 -17.15 2.03 -7.37
CA TYR A 10 -17.21 1.67 -5.94
C TYR A 10 -17.43 0.14 -5.81
N ARG A 11 -16.51 -0.67 -6.35
CA ARG A 11 -16.71 -2.11 -6.55
C ARG A 11 -16.24 -2.87 -5.32
N ARG A 12 -17.22 -3.10 -4.44
CA ARG A 12 -17.26 -4.09 -3.35
C ARG A 12 -16.22 -3.89 -2.24
N ASN A 13 -16.56 -4.35 -1.05
CA ASN A 13 -15.60 -4.51 0.03
C ASN A 13 -14.49 -5.48 -0.46
N HIS A 14 -13.27 -4.97 -0.59
CA HIS A 14 -12.10 -5.74 -0.97
C HIS A 14 -10.86 -5.16 -0.30
N ILE A 15 -9.82 -5.97 -0.25
CA ILE A 15 -8.49 -5.59 0.22
C ILE A 15 -7.46 -6.01 -0.83
N HIS A 16 -6.23 -5.59 -0.64
CA HIS A 16 -5.10 -6.04 -1.45
C HIS A 16 -3.99 -6.56 -0.54
N GLU A 17 -3.26 -7.57 -1.01
CA GLU A 17 -2.01 -8.01 -0.39
C GLU A 17 -0.85 -7.18 -0.94
N TYR A 18 0.19 -6.99 -0.14
CA TYR A 18 1.44 -6.41 -0.58
C TYR A 18 2.62 -7.05 0.14
N GLU A 19 3.75 -7.10 -0.54
CA GLU A 19 5.04 -7.49 0.02
C GLU A 19 6.15 -6.78 -0.74
N GLY A 20 7.31 -6.61 -0.10
CA GLY A 20 8.41 -5.86 -0.68
C GLY A 20 9.66 -5.82 0.20
N ALA A 21 10.63 -5.06 -0.27
CA ALA A 21 11.87 -4.77 0.44
C ALA A 21 12.14 -3.26 0.43
N THR A 22 12.76 -2.79 1.50
CA THR A 22 13.16 -1.39 1.61
C THR A 22 14.45 -1.12 0.83
N THR A 23 14.79 0.15 0.61
CA THR A 23 16.10 0.54 0.07
C THR A 23 17.25 0.09 0.97
N PHE A 24 18.44 -0.11 0.40
CA PHE A 24 19.65 -0.40 1.18
C PHE A 24 20.17 0.88 1.84
N ASN A 25 20.00 0.99 3.15
CA ASN A 25 20.44 2.12 3.95
C ASN A 25 21.20 1.60 5.16
N ASP A 26 22.26 2.29 5.57
CA ASP A 26 23.06 1.94 6.75
C ASP A 26 23.48 0.46 6.80
N GLY A 27 23.90 -0.08 5.66
CA GLY A 27 24.44 -1.44 5.57
C GLY A 27 23.42 -2.56 5.42
N HIS A 28 22.11 -2.30 5.44
CA HIS A 28 21.10 -3.35 5.33
C HIS A 28 19.79 -2.93 4.65
N ILE A 29 18.91 -3.91 4.45
CA ILE A 29 17.51 -3.75 4.03
C ILE A 29 16.60 -4.38 5.07
N HIS A 30 15.30 -4.06 5.02
CA HIS A 30 14.27 -4.88 5.64
C HIS A 30 13.26 -5.37 4.60
N ARG A 31 12.57 -6.47 4.92
CA ARG A 31 11.38 -6.91 4.17
C ARG A 31 10.11 -6.48 4.87
N TYR A 32 9.01 -6.40 4.13
CA TYR A 32 7.70 -6.13 4.68
C TYR A 32 6.62 -6.86 3.89
N LYS A 33 5.50 -7.16 4.55
CA LYS A 33 4.30 -7.71 3.92
C LYS A 33 3.05 -7.38 4.74
N GLY A 34 1.88 -7.36 4.11
CA GLY A 34 0.62 -7.12 4.77
C GLY A 34 -0.57 -7.07 3.84
N TYR A 35 -1.70 -6.64 4.39
CA TYR A 35 -2.92 -6.38 3.65
C TYR A 35 -3.35 -4.94 3.85
N THR A 36 -3.94 -4.36 2.81
CA THR A 36 -4.57 -3.05 2.92
C THR A 36 -5.87 -3.11 3.73
N GLY A 37 -6.30 -1.96 4.23
CA GLY A 37 -7.60 -1.78 4.87
C GLY A 37 -8.75 -1.74 3.87
N ARG A 38 -9.95 -1.44 4.38
CA ARG A 38 -11.16 -1.26 3.54
C ARG A 38 -10.99 -0.07 2.57
N PRO A 39 -11.69 -0.10 1.43
CA PRO A 39 -11.63 0.98 0.45
C PRO A 39 -12.19 2.28 1.05
N ILE A 40 -11.48 3.38 0.84
CA ILE A 40 -11.84 4.75 1.23
C ILE A 40 -12.16 5.52 -0.05
N PRO A 41 -13.43 5.93 -0.27
CA PRO A 41 -13.84 6.63 -1.49
C PRO A 41 -13.11 7.97 -1.69
N THR A 42 -12.79 8.29 -2.94
CA THR A 42 -12.22 9.58 -3.37
C THR A 42 -12.87 10.04 -4.68
N GLY A 43 -12.62 11.28 -5.09
CA GLY A 43 -13.11 11.79 -6.39
C GLY A 43 -12.54 11.07 -7.62
N ALA A 44 -11.45 10.31 -7.46
CA ALA A 44 -10.76 9.59 -8.53
C ALA A 44 -10.85 8.06 -8.38
N GLY A 45 -11.79 7.56 -7.57
CA GLY A 45 -11.96 6.13 -7.26
C GLY A 45 -11.96 5.86 -5.77
N HIS A 46 -10.98 5.09 -5.29
CA HIS A 46 -10.76 4.84 -3.87
C HIS A 46 -9.28 4.60 -3.58
N VAL A 47 -8.91 4.76 -2.33
CA VAL A 47 -7.58 4.40 -1.82
C VAL A 47 -7.75 3.41 -0.66
N HIS A 48 -6.67 2.77 -0.25
CA HIS A 48 -6.65 1.97 0.96
C HIS A 48 -5.57 2.47 1.91
N TYR A 49 -5.89 2.50 3.21
CA TYR A 49 -4.87 2.67 4.24
C TYR A 49 -4.08 1.37 4.42
N TYR A 50 -2.79 1.46 4.70
CA TYR A 50 -1.95 0.33 5.10
C TYR A 50 -1.01 0.73 6.23
N ARG A 51 -0.64 -0.24 7.07
CA ARG A 51 0.32 -0.09 8.17
C ARG A 51 0.96 -1.44 8.50
N GLY A 52 2.22 -1.42 8.92
CA GLY A 52 2.88 -2.60 9.44
C GLY A 52 4.26 -2.30 10.01
N TYR A 53 4.97 -3.37 10.33
CA TYR A 53 6.37 -3.34 10.72
C TYR A 53 7.20 -4.11 9.72
N THR A 54 8.42 -3.64 9.48
CA THR A 54 9.40 -4.38 8.70
C THR A 54 9.92 -5.60 9.50
N THR A 55 10.65 -6.50 8.84
CA THR A 55 11.36 -7.60 9.51
C THR A 55 12.36 -7.06 10.55
N LEU A 56 12.66 -7.84 11.59
CA LEU A 56 13.73 -7.51 12.52
C LEU A 56 15.07 -7.85 11.87
N ASN A 57 15.84 -6.83 11.49
CA ASN A 57 17.17 -6.95 10.90
C ASN A 57 18.11 -6.06 11.70
N ASP A 58 19.36 -6.47 11.90
CA ASP A 58 20.37 -5.71 12.64
C ASP A 58 19.84 -5.14 13.98
N ARG A 59 19.07 -5.98 14.69
CA ARG A 59 18.47 -5.73 16.01
C ARG A 59 17.40 -4.64 16.07
N HIS A 60 16.93 -4.09 14.95
CA HIS A 60 15.79 -3.18 14.93
C HIS A 60 14.82 -3.46 13.77
N ARG A 61 13.68 -2.78 13.81
CA ARG A 61 12.66 -2.81 12.77
C ARG A 61 12.01 -1.43 12.71
N HIS A 62 11.46 -1.10 11.57
CA HIS A 62 10.75 0.16 11.41
C HIS A 62 9.25 -0.07 11.26
N GLU A 63 8.48 0.93 11.68
CA GLU A 63 7.08 1.02 11.30
C GLU A 63 6.96 1.69 9.93
N TYR A 64 5.94 1.31 9.17
CA TYR A 64 5.54 1.99 7.94
C TYR A 64 4.01 2.08 7.88
N TYR A 65 3.51 3.13 7.24
CA TYR A 65 2.09 3.32 6.98
C TYR A 65 1.88 4.31 5.84
N GLY A 66 0.69 4.31 5.26
CA GLY A 66 0.35 5.25 4.21
C GLY A 66 -1.02 4.96 3.59
N TYR A 67 -1.29 5.66 2.50
CA TYR A 67 -2.42 5.38 1.62
C TYR A 67 -1.90 4.93 0.27
N THR A 68 -2.59 3.99 -0.35
CA THR A 68 -2.28 3.57 -1.71
C THR A 68 -2.51 4.72 -2.71
N SER A 69 -1.95 4.59 -3.91
CA SER A 69 -2.36 5.41 -5.06
C SER A 69 -3.85 5.25 -5.39
N VAL A 70 -4.35 6.06 -6.32
CA VAL A 70 -5.60 5.81 -7.04
C VAL A 70 -5.56 4.45 -7.75
N PRO A 71 -6.72 3.82 -8.04
CA PRO A 71 -6.76 2.50 -8.66
C PRO A 71 -6.28 2.57 -10.11
N ILE A 72 -5.47 1.59 -10.49
CA ILE A 72 -4.96 1.42 -11.86
C ILE A 72 -5.63 0.19 -12.46
N PRO A 73 -6.47 0.36 -13.50
CA PRO A 73 -7.15 -0.76 -14.14
C PRO A 73 -6.16 -1.75 -14.75
N VAL A 74 -6.42 -3.05 -14.54
CA VAL A 74 -5.70 -4.17 -15.17
C VAL A 74 -6.71 -5.23 -15.61
N PRO A 75 -6.35 -6.17 -16.52
CA PRO A 75 -7.24 -7.29 -16.84
C PRO A 75 -7.66 -8.05 -15.57
N GLY A 76 -8.97 -8.21 -15.37
CA GLY A 76 -9.55 -8.87 -14.20
C GLY A 76 -9.82 -7.96 -12.99
N GLY A 77 -9.35 -6.71 -12.97
CA GLY A 77 -9.55 -5.84 -11.81
C GLY A 77 -8.77 -4.53 -11.81
N HIS A 78 -8.19 -4.20 -10.65
CA HIS A 78 -7.32 -3.04 -10.46
C HIS A 78 -6.25 -3.35 -9.42
N ILE A 79 -5.14 -2.64 -9.53
CA ILE A 79 -4.08 -2.60 -8.52
C ILE A 79 -3.93 -1.18 -8.00
N HIS A 80 -3.08 -1.01 -7.00
CA HIS A 80 -2.59 0.27 -6.53
C HIS A 80 -1.07 0.20 -6.29
N TYR A 81 -0.44 1.35 -6.18
CA TYR A 81 0.93 1.47 -5.67
C TYR A 81 0.93 1.86 -4.19
N ILE A 82 1.96 1.41 -3.49
CA ILE A 82 2.35 1.86 -2.16
C ILE A 82 3.77 2.41 -2.24
N ASN A 83 4.02 3.51 -1.54
CA ASN A 83 5.36 4.06 -1.44
C ASN A 83 5.47 4.88 -0.17
N GLY A 84 6.68 5.07 0.34
CA GLY A 84 6.86 5.88 1.54
C GLY A 84 8.23 5.77 2.16
N ARG A 85 8.30 6.24 3.40
CA ARG A 85 9.46 6.15 4.28
C ARG A 85 9.05 5.43 5.56
N THR A 86 9.96 4.65 6.09
CA THR A 86 9.77 4.06 7.40
C THR A 86 10.00 5.10 8.51
N THR A 87 9.57 4.78 9.74
CA THR A 87 9.86 5.61 10.92
C THR A 87 11.36 5.67 11.22
N TYR A 88 11.83 6.79 11.78
CA TYR A 88 13.23 6.92 12.22
C TYR A 88 13.49 6.06 13.46
N VAL A 89 14.33 5.04 13.31
CA VAL A 89 14.71 4.08 14.36
C VAL A 89 16.20 3.81 14.18
N ASP A 90 16.94 3.71 15.27
CA ASP A 90 18.37 3.36 15.27
C ASP A 90 19.22 4.20 14.29
N GLY A 91 18.98 5.51 14.28
CA GLY A 91 19.79 6.45 13.51
C GLY A 91 19.39 6.64 12.05
N HIS A 92 18.48 5.83 11.49
CA HIS A 92 18.12 5.93 10.06
C HIS A 92 16.66 5.58 9.74
N ILE A 93 16.35 5.68 8.45
CA ILE A 93 15.08 5.31 7.80
C ILE A 93 15.40 4.53 6.54
N HIS A 94 14.40 3.85 5.99
CA HIS A 94 14.43 3.37 4.62
C HIS A 94 13.27 3.94 3.79
N ARG A 95 13.43 3.89 2.46
CA ARG A 95 12.32 4.11 1.52
C ARG A 95 11.79 2.76 1.05
N TYR A 96 10.56 2.76 0.56
CA TYR A 96 9.94 1.61 -0.10
C TYR A 96 8.99 2.07 -1.20
N GLU A 97 8.84 1.25 -2.23
CA GLU A 97 7.91 1.44 -3.34
C GLU A 97 7.56 0.07 -3.93
N ASP A 98 6.28 -0.25 -3.97
CA ASP A 98 5.78 -1.52 -4.49
C ASP A 98 4.35 -1.38 -5.01
N ARG A 99 3.86 -2.42 -5.70
CA ARG A 99 2.45 -2.53 -6.07
C ARG A 99 1.74 -3.53 -5.15
N VAL A 100 0.44 -3.36 -5.01
CA VAL A 100 -0.41 -4.34 -4.32
C VAL A 100 -0.95 -5.39 -5.31
N SER A 101 -1.44 -6.52 -4.81
CA SER A 101 -2.11 -7.57 -5.58
C SER A 101 -3.37 -7.06 -6.29
N GLN A 102 -4.00 -7.89 -7.12
CA GLN A 102 -5.40 -7.66 -7.50
C GLN A 102 -6.32 -7.78 -6.27
N GLN A 103 -7.59 -7.39 -6.43
CA GLN A 103 -8.58 -7.37 -5.37
C GLN A 103 -8.80 -8.75 -4.75
N ILE A 104 -8.80 -8.81 -3.42
CA ILE A 104 -9.26 -9.95 -2.62
C ILE A 104 -10.59 -9.55 -2.00
N TYR A 105 -11.67 -10.20 -2.41
CA TYR A 105 -13.01 -9.93 -1.90
C TYR A 105 -13.23 -10.65 -0.55
N ARG A 106 -13.81 -9.94 0.42
CA ARG A 106 -14.18 -10.44 1.74
C ARG A 106 -15.60 -10.01 2.11
#